data_AF-A0A925VFK2-F1
#
_entry.id   AF-A0A925VFK2-F1
#
_cell.length_a   1.000
_cell.length_b   1.000
_cell.length_c   1.000
_cell.angle_alpha   90.00
_cell.angle_beta   90.00
_cell.angle_gamma   90.00
#
_symmetry.space_group_name_H-M   'P 1'
#
loop_
_entity.id
_entity.type
_entity.pdbx_description
1 polymer ?
#
loop_
_entity_poly.entity_id
_entity_poly.type
_entity_poly.pdbx_seq_one_letter_code
_entity_poly.pdbx_strand_id
1 'polypeptide(L)'
;MSPTVLAGLPASELSARIAAGDVSSLEVVEAHLERIEALNPQLNALVVQRYSAARAEAMDADARQKRGEPLGPLHGVPGTIKEALDLAGTPATAGLTTRAQTLA
;
A
#
# COMPACT_ATOMS: atom_id res chain seq x y z
N MET A 1 -18.79 -1.25 -0.25
CA MET A 1 -18.28 -2.66 -0.25
C MET A 1 -17.71 -2.94 1.13
N SER A 2 -17.68 -4.18 1.64
CA SER A 2 -17.01 -4.42 2.92
C SER A 2 -15.48 -4.33 2.77
N PRO A 3 -14.74 -3.91 3.82
CA PRO A 3 -13.27 -3.83 3.77
C PRO A 3 -12.60 -5.15 3.33
N THR A 4 -13.08 -6.28 3.86
CA THR A 4 -12.58 -7.62 3.51
C THR A 4 -12.72 -7.95 2.02
N VAL A 5 -13.82 -7.54 1.39
CA VAL A 5 -14.01 -7.77 -0.06
C VAL A 5 -13.07 -6.89 -0.85
N LEU A 6 -12.93 -5.62 -0.47
CA LEU A 6 -12.08 -4.65 -1.17
C LEU A 6 -10.59 -5.06 -1.14
N ALA A 7 -10.09 -5.50 0.01
CA ALA A 7 -8.71 -5.99 0.15
C ALA A 7 -8.47 -7.36 -0.54
N GLY A 8 -9.53 -8.03 -1.01
CA GLY A 8 -9.45 -9.31 -1.71
C GLY A 8 -9.54 -9.21 -3.24
N LEU A 9 -9.77 -8.01 -3.79
CA LEU A 9 -9.90 -7.82 -5.23
C LEU A 9 -8.53 -7.91 -5.95
N PRO A 10 -8.50 -8.38 -7.20
CA PRO A 10 -7.30 -8.31 -8.04
C PRO A 10 -6.82 -6.86 -8.24
N ALA A 11 -5.51 -6.66 -8.36
CA ALA A 11 -4.91 -5.33 -8.61
C ALA A 11 -5.47 -4.66 -9.88
N SER A 12 -5.75 -5.43 -10.93
CA SER A 12 -6.36 -4.92 -12.16
C SER A 12 -7.78 -4.39 -11.94
N GLU A 13 -8.55 -5.04 -11.06
CA GLU A 13 -9.91 -4.60 -10.71
C GLU A 13 -9.86 -3.37 -9.81
N LEU A 14 -8.95 -3.33 -8.82
CA LEU A 14 -8.73 -2.15 -7.99
C LEU A 14 -8.34 -0.95 -8.85
N SER A 15 -7.39 -1.11 -9.77
CA SER A 15 -6.95 -0.06 -10.69
C SER A 15 -8.12 0.49 -11.51
N ALA A 16 -8.93 -0.39 -12.11
CA ALA A 16 -10.09 0.01 -12.91
C ALA A 16 -11.14 0.78 -12.07
N ARG A 17 -11.46 0.30 -10.88
CA ARG A 17 -12.43 0.94 -9.98
C ARG A 17 -11.94 2.30 -9.46
N ILE A 18 -10.65 2.42 -9.13
CA ILE A 18 -10.03 3.69 -8.71
C ILE A 18 -10.06 4.69 -9.87
N ALA A 19 -9.67 4.27 -11.06
CA ALA A 19 -9.68 5.14 -12.24
C ALA A 19 -11.10 5.63 -12.57
N ALA A 20 -12.11 4.76 -12.42
CA ALA A 20 -13.52 5.10 -12.61
C ALA A 20 -14.10 5.99 -11.48
N GLY A 21 -13.43 6.06 -10.32
CA GLY A 21 -13.94 6.76 -9.14
C GLY A 21 -15.00 5.97 -8.36
N ASP A 22 -15.14 4.66 -8.61
CA ASP A 22 -16.08 3.79 -7.89
C ASP A 22 -15.66 3.55 -6.43
N VAL A 23 -14.35 3.60 -6.19
CA VAL A 23 -13.69 3.56 -4.87
C VAL A 23 -12.49 4.49 -4.90
N SER A 24 -12.13 5.07 -3.77
CA SER A 24 -10.89 5.84 -3.62
C SER A 24 -9.69 4.93 -3.30
N SER A 25 -8.50 5.37 -3.67
CA SER A 25 -7.24 4.76 -3.24
C SER A 25 -7.15 4.72 -1.72
N LEU A 26 -7.60 5.77 -1.02
CA LEU A 26 -7.61 5.80 0.44
C LEU A 26 -8.50 4.70 1.04
N GLU A 27 -9.73 4.50 0.52
CA GLU A 27 -10.59 3.40 0.97
C GLU A 27 -9.94 2.03 0.79
N VAL A 28 -9.26 1.82 -0.34
CA VAL A 28 -8.53 0.57 -0.60
C VAL A 28 -7.37 0.41 0.37
N VAL A 29 -6.61 1.46 0.69
CA VAL A 29 -5.53 1.43 1.67
C VAL A 29 -6.06 1.13 3.06
N GLU A 30 -7.11 1.81 3.53
CA GLU A 30 -7.70 1.54 4.86
C GLU A 30 -8.16 0.08 4.98
N ALA A 31 -8.80 -0.46 3.95
CA ALA A 31 -9.23 -1.86 3.95
C ALA A 31 -8.05 -2.85 4.10
N HIS A 32 -6.89 -2.55 3.49
CA HIS A 32 -5.68 -3.36 3.69
C HIS A 32 -5.09 -3.17 5.09
N LEU A 33 -5.05 -1.93 5.60
CA LEU A 33 -4.52 -1.64 6.93
C LEU A 33 -5.32 -2.33 8.04
N GLU A 34 -6.65 -2.31 7.97
CA GLU A 34 -7.52 -3.04 8.91
C GLU A 34 -7.18 -4.54 8.93
N ARG A 35 -6.99 -5.14 7.76
CA ARG A 35 -6.62 -6.56 7.64
C ARG A 35 -5.21 -6.83 8.18
N ILE A 36 -4.27 -5.92 7.95
CA ILE A 36 -2.90 -6.02 8.46
C ILE A 36 -2.93 -5.95 9.99
N GLU A 37 -3.65 -5.00 10.58
CA GLU A 37 -3.76 -4.86 12.03
C GLU A 37 -4.37 -6.11 12.69
N ALA A 38 -5.38 -6.71 12.05
CA ALA A 38 -6.01 -7.93 12.56
C ALA A 38 -5.11 -9.18 12.50
N LEU A 39 -4.24 -9.30 11.49
CA LEU A 39 -3.54 -10.57 11.18
C LEU A 39 -2.03 -10.52 11.38
N ASN A 40 -1.39 -9.39 11.11
CA ASN A 40 0.06 -9.28 11.15
C ASN A 40 0.70 -9.53 12.53
N PRO A 41 0.04 -9.27 13.68
CA PRO A 41 0.60 -9.66 14.98
C PRO A 41 0.88 -11.16 15.12
N GLN A 42 0.14 -12.01 14.40
CA GLN A 42 0.33 -13.47 14.40
C GLN A 42 1.22 -13.94 13.23
N LEU A 43 1.17 -13.24 12.09
CA LEU A 43 1.88 -13.65 10.87
C LEU A 43 3.31 -13.09 10.78
N ASN A 44 3.55 -11.89 11.32
CA ASN A 44 4.79 -11.13 11.18
C ASN A 44 5.25 -11.01 9.71
N ALA A 45 4.31 -10.79 8.78
CA ALA A 45 4.57 -10.73 7.35
C ALA A 45 5.06 -9.34 6.90
N LEU A 46 4.63 -8.27 7.57
CA LEU A 46 5.06 -6.90 7.32
C LEU A 46 5.89 -6.40 8.51
N VAL A 47 7.18 -6.14 8.26
CA VAL A 47 8.18 -5.82 9.29
C VAL A 47 8.55 -4.33 9.35
N VAL A 48 8.15 -3.55 8.35
CA VAL A 48 8.31 -2.10 8.30
C VAL A 48 6.93 -1.47 8.11
N GLN A 49 6.50 -0.63 9.06
CA GLN A 49 5.22 0.06 8.98
C GLN A 49 5.36 1.38 8.22
N ARG A 50 4.57 1.56 7.16
CA ARG A 50 4.47 2.80 6.37
C ARG A 50 3.06 3.38 6.36
N TYR A 51 2.24 3.15 7.40
CA TYR A 51 0.80 3.39 7.32
C TYR A 51 0.45 4.86 7.07
N SER A 52 1.14 5.79 7.75
CA SER A 52 0.95 7.23 7.54
C SER A 52 1.34 7.66 6.12
N ALA A 53 2.48 7.18 5.62
CA ALA A 53 2.93 7.45 4.26
C ALA A 53 1.97 6.86 3.22
N ALA A 54 1.52 5.62 3.39
CA ALA A 54 0.58 4.96 2.50
C ALA A 54 -0.75 5.72 2.40
N ARG A 55 -1.27 6.25 3.52
CA ARG A 55 -2.46 7.12 3.54
C ARG A 55 -2.24 8.41 2.76
N ALA A 56 -1.11 9.08 3.00
CA ALA A 56 -0.78 10.33 2.30
C ALA A 56 -0.62 10.12 0.78
N GLU A 57 0.07 9.04 0.38
CA GLU A 57 0.26 8.64 -1.03
C GLU A 57 -1.09 8.31 -1.69
N ALA A 58 -2.00 7.64 -0.98
CA ALA A 58 -3.34 7.34 -1.48
C ALA A 58 -4.19 8.62 -1.66
N MET A 59 -4.15 9.53 -0.69
CA MET A 59 -4.84 10.83 -0.80
C MET A 59 -4.32 11.66 -1.98
N ASP A 60 -3.02 11.63 -2.25
CA ASP A 60 -2.45 12.27 -3.44
C ASP A 60 -2.93 11.60 -4.73
N ALA A 61 -2.95 10.27 -4.77
CA ALA A 61 -3.48 9.52 -5.92
C ALA A 61 -4.95 9.89 -6.21
N ASP A 62 -5.79 9.98 -5.17
CA ASP A 62 -7.18 10.41 -5.29
C ASP A 62 -7.29 11.85 -5.80
N ALA A 63 -6.45 12.76 -5.30
CA ALA A 63 -6.41 14.15 -5.75
C ALA A 63 -6.01 14.27 -7.24
N ARG A 64 -5.04 13.47 -7.70
CA ARG A 64 -4.60 13.42 -9.10
C ARG A 64 -5.68 12.88 -10.02
N GLN A 65 -6.38 11.82 -9.60
CA GLN A 65 -7.54 11.28 -10.31
C GLN A 65 -8.63 12.34 -10.48
N LYS A 66 -8.97 13.05 -9.40
CA LYS A 66 -10.00 14.10 -9.42
C LYS A 66 -9.65 15.27 -10.34
N ARG A 67 -8.37 15.55 -10.54
CA ARG A 67 -7.89 16.59 -11.47
C ARG A 67 -7.89 16.14 -12.93
N GLY A 68 -8.20 14.87 -13.22
CA GLY A 68 -8.18 14.32 -14.58
C GLY A 68 -6.76 14.18 -15.13
N GLU A 69 -5.75 14.03 -14.27
CA GLU A 69 -4.38 13.79 -14.70
C GLU A 69 -4.25 12.43 -15.44
N PRO A 70 -3.27 12.28 -16.34
CA PRO A 70 -2.94 10.97 -16.90
C PRO A 70 -2.60 9.96 -15.79
N LEU A 71 -3.36 8.86 -15.74
CA LEU A 71 -3.21 7.81 -14.74
C LEU A 71 -2.38 6.64 -15.29
N GLY A 72 -1.43 6.16 -14.50
CA GLY A 72 -0.68 4.95 -14.81
C GLY A 72 -1.50 3.66 -14.56
N PRO A 73 -1.06 2.51 -15.08
CA PRO A 73 -1.82 1.25 -15.01
C PRO A 73 -2.07 0.71 -13.60
N LEU A 74 -1.32 1.18 -12.59
CA LEU A 74 -1.47 0.81 -11.17
C LEU A 74 -1.78 2.03 -10.29
N HIS A 75 -2.32 3.11 -10.85
CA HIS A 75 -2.63 4.32 -10.11
C HIS A 75 -3.50 4.02 -8.87
N GLY A 76 -3.03 4.43 -7.70
CA GLY A 76 -3.74 4.26 -6.42
C GLY A 76 -3.82 2.84 -5.87
N VAL A 77 -3.28 1.82 -6.55
CA VAL A 77 -3.30 0.43 -6.08
C VAL A 77 -2.19 0.22 -5.04
N PRO A 78 -2.50 -0.21 -3.79
CA PRO A 78 -1.47 -0.48 -2.80
C PRO A 78 -0.67 -1.75 -3.12
N GLY A 79 0.57 -1.77 -2.64
CA GLY A 79 1.46 -2.92 -2.76
C GLY A 79 2.44 -3.01 -1.61
N THR A 80 3.13 -4.15 -1.51
CA THR A 80 4.20 -4.37 -0.53
C THR A 80 5.53 -4.51 -1.27
N ILE A 81 6.60 -4.04 -0.63
CA ILE A 81 7.97 -4.22 -1.11
C ILE A 81 8.67 -5.17 -0.14
N LYS A 82 9.35 -6.18 -0.68
CA LYS A 82 10.18 -7.06 0.13
C LYS A 82 11.31 -6.22 0.75
N GLU A 83 11.49 -6.28 2.07
CA GLU A 83 12.46 -5.44 2.80
C GLU A 83 13.91 -5.55 2.30
N ALA A 84 14.27 -6.68 1.67
CA ALA A 84 15.58 -6.83 1.03
C ALA A 84 15.73 -6.05 -0.30
N LEU A 85 14.68 -5.37 -0.77
CA LEU A 85 14.69 -4.48 -1.91
C LEU A 85 14.64 -3.04 -1.39
N ASP A 86 15.53 -2.20 -1.90
CA ASP A 86 15.68 -0.84 -1.41
C ASP A 86 14.40 -0.01 -1.62
N LEU A 87 13.96 0.61 -0.53
CA LEU A 87 12.91 1.63 -0.51
C LEU A 87 13.44 2.80 0.30
N ALA A 88 13.66 3.93 -0.37
CA ALA A 88 14.35 5.09 0.20
C ALA A 88 13.81 5.49 1.58
N GLY A 89 14.70 5.68 2.55
CA GLY A 89 14.35 6.09 3.91
C GLY A 89 13.76 4.98 4.77
N THR A 90 13.85 3.71 4.36
CA THR A 90 13.42 2.54 5.15
C THR A 90 14.58 1.58 5.40
N PRO A 91 14.47 0.67 6.40
CA PRO A 91 15.50 -0.34 6.65
C PRO A 91 15.76 -1.24 5.44
N ALA A 92 17.04 -1.57 5.21
CA ALA A 92 17.54 -2.45 4.15
C ALA A 92 18.50 -3.52 4.72
N THR A 93 17.98 -4.25 5.71
CA THR A 93 18.68 -5.24 6.53
C THR A 93 18.83 -6.60 5.83
N ALA A 94 17.94 -6.91 4.88
CA ALA A 94 17.83 -8.23 4.26
C ALA A 94 17.64 -9.37 5.28
N GLY A 95 17.08 -9.07 6.46
CA GLY A 95 16.91 -10.01 7.56
C GLY A 95 18.20 -10.42 8.28
N LEU A 96 19.32 -9.73 8.05
CA LEU A 96 20.61 -10.01 8.70
C LEU A 96 20.82 -9.09 9.90
N THR A 97 21.13 -9.68 11.06
CA THR A 97 21.37 -8.92 12.31
C THR A 97 22.56 -7.96 12.20
N THR A 98 23.57 -8.32 11.41
CA THR A 98 24.75 -7.46 11.13
C THR A 98 24.40 -6.22 10.31
N ARG A 99 23.20 -6.17 9.72
CA ARG A 99 22.68 -5.06 8.90
C ARG A 99 21.50 -4.36 9.56
N ALA A 100 21.24 -4.58 10.85
CA ALA A 100 20.06 -4.05 11.54
C ALA A 100 19.95 -2.50 11.52
N GLN A 101 21.06 -1.79 11.26
CA GLN A 101 21.10 -0.32 11.18
C GLN A 101 21.22 0.19 9.73
N THR A 102 21.17 -0.69 8.72
CA THR A 102 21.28 -0.31 7.32
C THR A 102 19.97 0.33 6.83
N LEU A 103 20.09 1.46 6.13
CA LEU A 103 18.98 2.16 5.49
C LEU A 103 19.19 2.18 3.97
N ALA A 104 18.08 2.14 3.24
CA ALA A 104 18.02 2.40 1.80
C ALA A 104 17.97 3.91 1.49
#